data_AF-A0A3P2RD76-F1
#
_entry.id   AF-A0A3P2RD76-F1
#
_cell.length_a   1.000
_cell.length_b   1.000
_cell.length_c   1.000
_cell.angle_alpha   90.00
_cell.angle_beta   90.00
_cell.angle_gamma   90.00
#
_symmetry.space_group_name_H-M   'P 1'
#
loop_
_entity.id
_entity.type
_entity.pdbx_description
1 polymer ?
#
loop_
_entity_poly.entity_id
_entity_poly.type
_entity_poly.pdbx_seq_one_letter_code
_entity_poly.pdbx_strand_id
1 'polypeptide(L)'
;MNPEFLLTLFSKQQPRRSHVIFALLKQQTTGSAEYWGLRYQLLDWFGLLPQLRKNEYEHALQQLQQNKDLEQTEPGLYLLTDKGAKAQAQYANEHYLPQQNASRIQYQTGIFMPLFLQANQVVSEWSYHNRQYYPMQASLKQRQSIKQWFKKQDKTQLVGNWFETLQAFLATLPEKTANTLAASWVGHETAGLNYDQMHLPEAWTDFDFYLWQLDQYTALLAYLEKHVTIENPLVQLYAVVGKRTQFPASMQTSFDAAKAGQALTDIAQTRQLKLGTVQEHLLTAAIWLPIDQFPYEQYLTDDLKATFAQKLTDPDIDAWRFKTVRESADIQEFFNFRLYAIWQTKREQGYD
;
A
#
# COMPACT_ATOMS: atom_id res chain seq x y z
N MET A 1 17.87 3.12 -4.53
CA MET A 1 16.92 2.01 -4.75
C MET A 1 17.67 0.92 -5.50
N ASN A 2 17.56 -0.33 -5.06
CA ASN A 2 18.14 -1.47 -5.79
C ASN A 2 17.37 -1.66 -7.12
N PRO A 3 18.01 -1.56 -8.30
CA PRO A 3 17.34 -1.77 -9.58
C PRO A 3 16.71 -3.17 -9.70
N GLU A 4 17.33 -4.21 -9.14
CA GLU A 4 16.88 -5.59 -9.28
C GLU A 4 15.53 -5.83 -8.58
N PHE A 5 15.26 -5.10 -7.49
CA PHE A 5 13.93 -5.09 -6.88
C PHE A 5 12.83 -4.71 -7.87
N LEU A 6 13.07 -3.77 -8.78
CA LEU A 6 12.04 -3.37 -9.75
C LEU A 6 11.65 -4.52 -10.68
N LEU A 7 12.54 -5.49 -10.94
CA LEU A 7 12.21 -6.64 -11.78
C LEU A 7 11.03 -7.42 -11.19
N THR A 8 10.88 -7.45 -9.86
CA THR A 8 9.73 -8.08 -9.17
C THR A 8 8.38 -7.45 -9.54
N LEU A 9 8.40 -6.22 -10.08
CA LEU A 9 7.23 -5.45 -10.47
C LEU A 9 6.95 -5.50 -11.97
N PHE A 10 7.78 -6.19 -12.76
CA PHE A 10 7.56 -6.43 -14.19
C PHE A 10 7.12 -7.87 -14.46
N SER A 11 6.60 -8.12 -15.66
CA SER A 11 6.14 -9.43 -16.11
C SER A 11 6.81 -9.81 -17.43
N LYS A 12 6.97 -11.11 -17.64
CA LYS A 12 7.48 -11.68 -18.90
C LYS A 12 6.39 -11.80 -19.96
N GLN A 13 5.12 -11.88 -19.54
CA GLN A 13 3.97 -12.10 -20.43
C GLN A 13 3.13 -10.83 -20.63
N GLN A 14 3.09 -9.95 -19.64
CA GLN A 14 2.24 -8.75 -19.67
C GLN A 14 3.12 -7.49 -19.68
N PRO A 15 3.16 -6.71 -20.77
CA PRO A 15 3.90 -5.44 -20.80
C PRO A 15 3.35 -4.48 -19.75
N ARG A 16 4.22 -3.92 -18.90
CA ARG A 16 3.82 -3.00 -17.82
C ARG A 16 4.29 -1.58 -18.08
N ARG A 17 3.38 -0.64 -17.82
CA ARG A 17 3.65 0.81 -17.86
C ARG A 17 4.55 1.19 -16.71
N SER A 18 5.76 1.67 -16.99
CA SER A 18 6.71 2.08 -15.95
C SER A 18 6.16 3.20 -15.06
N HIS A 19 5.41 4.15 -15.63
CA HIS A 19 4.83 5.26 -14.85
C HIS A 19 3.76 4.78 -13.85
N VAL A 20 3.05 3.67 -14.14
CA VAL A 20 2.04 3.11 -13.25
C VAL A 20 2.72 2.55 -12.01
N ILE A 21 3.78 1.77 -12.20
CA ILE A 21 4.59 1.22 -11.10
C ILE A 21 5.14 2.35 -10.22
N PHE A 22 5.72 3.38 -10.83
CA PHE A 22 6.22 4.56 -10.11
C PHE A 22 5.11 5.27 -9.30
N ALA A 23 3.96 5.53 -9.93
CA ALA A 23 2.82 6.19 -9.31
C ALA A 23 2.29 5.39 -8.11
N LEU A 24 2.19 4.06 -8.23
CA LEU A 24 1.78 3.17 -7.15
C LEU A 24 2.78 3.22 -6.00
N LEU A 25 4.08 2.99 -6.26
CA LEU A 25 5.11 3.00 -5.22
C LEU A 25 5.15 4.32 -4.44
N LYS A 26 4.99 5.45 -5.14
CA LYS A 26 4.97 6.80 -4.54
C LYS A 26 3.67 7.18 -3.83
N GLN A 27 2.58 6.44 -4.03
CA GLN A 27 1.24 6.84 -3.59
C GLN A 27 0.70 8.09 -4.31
N GLN A 28 1.06 8.30 -5.58
CA GLN A 28 0.67 9.46 -6.39
C GLN A 28 0.04 9.00 -7.70
N THR A 29 -1.20 8.50 -7.60
CA THR A 29 -1.92 7.84 -8.70
C THR A 29 -2.98 8.73 -9.34
N THR A 30 -3.36 8.35 -10.55
CA THR A 30 -4.58 8.80 -11.25
C THR A 30 -5.51 7.60 -11.42
N GLY A 31 -6.81 7.80 -11.71
CA GLY A 31 -7.72 6.66 -11.91
C GLY A 31 -7.26 5.68 -13.00
N SER A 32 -6.56 6.17 -14.03
CA SER A 32 -5.93 5.32 -15.05
C SER A 32 -4.77 4.48 -14.48
N ALA A 33 -3.90 5.09 -13.67
CA ALA A 33 -2.81 4.35 -13.03
C ALA A 33 -3.33 3.30 -12.03
N GLU A 34 -4.40 3.60 -11.30
CA GLU A 34 -5.05 2.63 -10.40
C GLU A 34 -5.67 1.47 -11.18
N TYR A 35 -6.37 1.75 -12.28
CA TYR A 35 -6.90 0.70 -13.14
C TYR A 35 -5.80 -0.24 -13.64
N TRP A 36 -4.69 0.32 -14.12
CA TRP A 36 -3.57 -0.50 -14.56
C TRP A 36 -2.87 -1.21 -13.41
N GLY A 37 -2.82 -0.60 -12.22
CA GLY A 37 -2.38 -1.26 -10.99
C GLY A 37 -3.21 -2.50 -10.67
N LEU A 38 -4.53 -2.43 -10.83
CA LEU A 38 -5.43 -3.58 -10.70
C LEU A 38 -5.12 -4.64 -11.76
N ARG A 39 -5.01 -4.26 -13.05
CA ARG A 39 -4.70 -5.20 -14.14
C ARG A 39 -3.35 -5.90 -13.97
N TYR A 40 -2.37 -5.20 -13.40
CA TYR A 40 -1.04 -5.75 -13.15
C TYR A 40 -0.93 -6.50 -11.82
N GLN A 41 -1.99 -6.53 -11.00
CA GLN A 41 -1.97 -7.06 -9.62
C GLN A 41 -0.90 -6.39 -8.76
N LEU A 42 -0.76 -5.06 -8.91
CA LEU A 42 0.24 -4.25 -8.22
C LEU A 42 -0.35 -3.28 -7.18
N LEU A 43 -1.66 -3.33 -6.91
CA LEU A 43 -2.29 -2.44 -5.92
C LEU A 43 -1.69 -2.59 -4.53
N ASP A 44 -1.27 -3.79 -4.13
CA ASP A 44 -0.69 -4.05 -2.81
C ASP A 44 0.70 -3.40 -2.61
N TRP A 45 1.32 -2.92 -3.69
CA TRP A 45 2.58 -2.16 -3.66
C TRP A 45 2.37 -0.66 -3.42
N PHE A 46 1.11 -0.22 -3.27
CA PHE A 46 0.75 1.18 -3.14
C PHE A 46 1.39 1.85 -1.92
N GLY A 47 2.12 2.92 -2.17
CA GLY A 47 2.84 3.70 -1.18
C GLY A 47 3.92 2.92 -0.44
N LEU A 48 4.56 1.93 -1.07
CA LEU A 48 5.72 1.25 -0.47
C LEU A 48 6.92 2.19 -0.34
N LEU A 49 7.14 3.04 -1.35
CA LEU A 49 8.29 3.95 -1.46
C LEU A 49 7.84 5.40 -1.69
N PRO A 50 7.15 6.04 -0.73
CA PRO A 50 6.62 7.41 -0.91
C PRO A 50 7.70 8.45 -1.20
N GLN A 51 8.92 8.21 -0.70
CA GLN A 51 10.08 9.09 -0.88
C GLN A 51 10.89 8.83 -2.17
N LEU A 52 10.49 7.84 -2.98
CA LEU A 52 11.17 7.53 -4.24
C LEU A 52 11.19 8.76 -5.16
N ARG A 53 12.37 9.12 -5.66
CA ARG A 53 12.53 10.23 -6.61
C ARG A 53 12.44 9.72 -8.04
N LYS A 54 11.90 10.58 -8.91
CA LYS A 54 11.74 10.26 -10.34
C LYS A 54 13.07 9.88 -11.00
N ASN A 55 14.11 10.69 -10.78
CA ASN A 55 15.43 10.43 -11.37
C ASN A 55 16.05 9.12 -10.87
N GLU A 56 15.84 8.75 -9.59
CA GLU A 56 16.33 7.47 -9.05
C GLU A 56 15.64 6.29 -9.72
N TYR A 57 14.33 6.40 -9.95
CA TYR A 57 13.54 5.37 -10.63
C TYR A 57 13.90 5.24 -12.12
N GLU A 58 14.02 6.37 -12.83
CA GLU A 58 14.39 6.40 -14.25
C GLU A 58 15.80 5.85 -14.47
N HIS A 59 16.75 6.18 -13.59
CA HIS A 59 18.09 5.63 -13.63
C HIS A 59 18.10 4.11 -13.42
N ALA A 60 17.33 3.60 -12.45
CA ALA A 60 17.21 2.16 -12.23
C ALA A 60 16.62 1.45 -13.46
N LEU A 61 15.57 2.00 -14.09
CA LEU A 61 15.02 1.44 -15.32
C LEU A 61 16.03 1.45 -16.47
N GLN A 62 16.76 2.54 -16.64
CA GLN A 62 17.79 2.65 -17.68
C GLN A 62 18.88 1.58 -17.50
N GLN A 63 19.31 1.33 -16.25
CA GLN A 63 20.28 0.27 -15.94
C GLN A 63 19.73 -1.11 -16.33
N LEU A 64 18.48 -1.44 -15.96
CA LEU A 64 17.86 -2.72 -16.31
C LEU A 64 17.72 -2.89 -17.84
N GLN A 65 17.43 -1.82 -18.58
CA GLN A 65 17.40 -1.86 -20.03
C GLN A 65 18.79 -2.08 -20.63
N GLN A 66 19.81 -1.35 -20.16
CA GLN A 66 21.20 -1.50 -20.61
C GLN A 66 21.73 -2.91 -20.35
N ASN A 67 21.33 -3.50 -19.22
CA ASN A 67 21.66 -4.87 -18.86
C ASN A 67 20.84 -5.91 -19.65
N LYS A 68 19.87 -5.49 -20.47
CA LYS A 68 18.93 -6.36 -21.20
C LYS A 68 18.06 -7.22 -20.28
N ASP A 69 17.78 -6.75 -19.06
CA ASP A 69 16.84 -7.40 -18.15
C ASP A 69 15.39 -6.98 -18.51
N LEU A 70 15.22 -5.76 -19.01
CA LEU A 70 13.96 -5.25 -19.54
C LEU A 70 14.06 -4.93 -21.04
N GLU A 71 13.02 -5.28 -21.78
CA GLU A 71 12.79 -4.86 -23.16
C GLU A 71 11.63 -3.87 -23.20
N GLN A 72 11.79 -2.79 -23.97
CA GLN A 72 10.73 -1.81 -24.19
C GLN A 72 9.94 -2.19 -25.44
N THR A 73 8.69 -2.64 -25.28
CA THR A 73 7.83 -3.03 -26.41
C THR A 73 7.21 -1.82 -27.09
N GLU A 74 6.88 -0.80 -26.30
CA GLU A 74 6.35 0.51 -26.74
C GLU A 74 6.89 1.60 -25.80
N PRO A 75 6.86 2.89 -26.18
CA PRO A 75 7.29 3.97 -25.31
C PRO A 75 6.63 3.91 -23.91
N GLY A 76 7.46 3.67 -22.89
CA GLY A 76 7.03 3.53 -21.49
C GLY A 76 6.44 2.17 -21.09
N LEU A 77 6.41 1.19 -21.98
CA LEU A 77 5.89 -0.17 -21.77
C LEU A 77 7.03 -1.19 -21.79
N TYR A 78 7.11 -2.03 -20.75
CA TYR A 78 8.26 -2.91 -20.57
C TYR A 78 7.86 -4.36 -20.26
N LEU A 79 8.63 -5.29 -20.81
CA LEU A 79 8.60 -6.72 -20.52
C LEU A 79 9.93 -7.16 -19.89
N LEU A 80 9.86 -8.19 -19.05
CA LEU A 80 11.05 -8.95 -18.68
C LEU A 80 11.55 -9.75 -19.88
N THR A 81 12.85 -9.67 -20.15
CA THR A 81 13.50 -10.61 -21.06
C THR A 81 13.70 -11.97 -20.37
N ASP A 82 14.15 -12.99 -21.10
CA ASP A 82 14.58 -14.25 -20.48
C ASP A 82 15.69 -14.06 -19.44
N LYS A 83 16.57 -13.07 -19.65
CA LYS A 83 17.62 -12.71 -18.69
C LYS A 83 17.00 -12.04 -17.46
N GLY A 84 16.12 -11.06 -17.65
CA GLY A 84 15.46 -10.36 -16.57
C GLY A 84 14.58 -11.27 -15.71
N ALA A 85 13.91 -12.25 -16.31
CA ALA A 85 13.14 -13.26 -15.57
C ALA A 85 14.03 -14.15 -14.69
N LYS A 86 15.24 -14.51 -15.15
CA LYS A 86 16.22 -15.24 -14.32
C LYS A 86 16.74 -14.38 -13.18
N ALA A 87 17.06 -13.11 -13.45
CA ALA A 87 17.48 -12.16 -12.42
C ALA A 87 16.37 -11.90 -11.39
N GLN A 88 15.12 -11.78 -11.83
CA GLN A 88 13.94 -11.67 -10.95
C GLN A 88 13.83 -12.88 -10.02
N ALA A 89 13.96 -14.10 -10.55
CA ALA A 89 13.89 -15.33 -9.77
C ALA A 89 15.08 -15.45 -8.79
N GLN A 90 16.28 -15.07 -9.21
CA GLN A 90 17.45 -15.02 -8.34
C GLN A 90 17.24 -14.02 -7.19
N TYR A 91 16.80 -12.80 -7.52
CA TYR A 91 16.50 -11.78 -6.53
C TYR A 91 15.47 -12.30 -5.50
N ALA A 92 14.38 -12.93 -5.95
CA ALA A 92 13.38 -13.50 -5.06
C ALA A 92 13.90 -14.61 -4.12
N ASN A 93 14.98 -15.30 -4.48
CA ASN A 93 15.59 -16.35 -3.64
C ASN A 93 16.59 -15.78 -2.62
N GLU A 94 17.25 -14.67 -2.95
CA GLU A 94 18.35 -14.09 -2.17
C GLU A 94 17.88 -12.95 -1.25
N HIS A 95 16.86 -12.21 -1.69
CA HIS A 95 16.37 -10.99 -1.06
C HIS A 95 15.03 -11.18 -0.34
N TYR A 96 14.74 -10.27 0.59
CA TYR A 96 13.47 -10.27 1.28
C TYR A 96 12.38 -9.66 0.39
N LEU A 97 11.32 -10.44 0.13
CA LEU A 97 10.12 -9.94 -0.52
C LEU A 97 9.01 -9.73 0.52
N PRO A 98 8.29 -8.59 0.49
CA PRO A 98 7.22 -8.33 1.43
C PRO A 98 6.11 -9.38 1.31
N GLN A 99 5.77 -9.99 2.45
CA GLN A 99 4.75 -11.02 2.59
C GLN A 99 3.40 -10.43 3.02
N GLN A 100 3.39 -9.23 3.61
CA GLN A 100 2.19 -8.60 4.18
C GLN A 100 1.69 -7.41 3.34
N ASN A 101 2.04 -7.32 2.06
CA ASN A 101 1.74 -6.15 1.22
C ASN A 101 0.23 -5.81 1.16
N ALA A 102 -0.64 -6.82 1.02
CA ALA A 102 -2.10 -6.64 1.01
C ALA A 102 -2.64 -6.10 2.34
N SER A 103 -2.12 -6.57 3.48
CA SER A 103 -2.47 -6.02 4.80
C SER A 103 -1.86 -4.63 4.99
N ARG A 104 -0.61 -4.43 4.58
CA ARG A 104 0.15 -3.17 4.71
C ARG A 104 -0.60 -1.99 4.12
N ILE A 105 -1.28 -2.16 2.97
CA ILE A 105 -2.05 -1.07 2.36
C ILE A 105 -3.28 -0.65 3.17
N GLN A 106 -3.71 -1.41 4.18
CA GLN A 106 -4.76 -1.02 5.13
C GLN A 106 -4.22 -0.15 6.27
N TYR A 107 -2.91 -0.15 6.47
CA TYR A 107 -2.23 0.50 7.57
C TYR A 107 -1.32 1.64 7.07
N GLN A 108 -1.00 2.56 7.98
CA GLN A 108 0.00 3.60 7.75
C GLN A 108 1.34 3.18 8.37
N THR A 109 1.78 1.94 8.09
CA THR A 109 2.92 1.29 8.74
C THR A 109 4.20 2.13 8.69
N GLY A 110 4.52 2.73 7.54
CA GLY A 110 5.70 3.59 7.39
C GLY A 110 5.69 4.86 8.24
N ILE A 111 4.51 5.33 8.67
CA ILE A 111 4.36 6.45 9.61
C ILE A 111 4.36 5.95 11.06
N PHE A 112 3.73 4.80 11.30
CA PHE A 112 3.65 4.18 12.62
C PHE A 112 5.00 3.71 13.13
N MET A 113 5.81 3.04 12.31
CA MET A 113 7.12 2.49 12.69
C MET A 113 8.04 3.53 13.38
N PRO A 114 8.34 4.70 12.80
CA PRO A 114 9.17 5.71 13.49
C PRO A 114 8.48 6.32 14.71
N LEU A 115 7.14 6.39 14.72
CA LEU A 115 6.38 6.85 15.89
C LEU A 115 6.50 5.85 17.05
N PHE A 116 6.38 4.55 16.75
CA PHE A 116 6.57 3.46 17.69
C PHE A 116 7.97 3.50 18.31
N LEU A 117 9.03 3.58 17.49
CA LEU A 117 10.41 3.58 18.01
C LEU A 117 10.64 4.74 19.00
N GLN A 118 10.11 5.92 18.68
CA GLN A 118 10.18 7.06 19.58
C GLN A 118 9.36 6.86 20.87
N ALA A 119 8.16 6.30 20.77
CA ALA A 119 7.35 5.97 21.93
C ALA A 119 8.01 4.91 22.81
N ASN A 120 8.62 3.88 22.21
CA ASN A 120 9.37 2.85 22.91
C ASN A 120 10.53 3.44 23.70
N GLN A 121 11.30 4.36 23.09
CA GLN A 121 12.34 5.10 23.79
C GLN A 121 11.77 5.84 25.00
N VAL A 122 10.68 6.59 24.82
CA VAL A 122 10.05 7.38 25.90
C VAL A 122 9.59 6.49 27.05
N VAL A 123 8.96 5.34 26.75
CA VAL A 123 8.48 4.39 27.77
C VAL A 123 9.66 3.75 28.50
N SER A 124 10.70 3.37 27.76
CA SER A 124 11.92 2.80 28.35
C SER A 124 12.64 3.82 29.25
N GLU A 125 12.89 5.03 28.79
CA GLU A 125 13.51 6.08 29.63
C GLU A 125 12.66 6.40 30.87
N TRP A 126 11.34 6.39 30.72
CA TRP A 126 10.41 6.56 31.83
C TRP A 126 10.51 5.44 32.88
N SER A 127 10.70 4.19 32.45
CA SER A 127 10.86 3.05 33.37
C SER A 127 12.13 3.14 34.22
N TYR A 128 13.17 3.83 33.72
CA TYR A 128 14.41 4.11 34.45
C TYR A 128 14.41 5.48 35.14
N HIS A 129 13.26 6.15 35.21
CA HIS A 129 13.12 7.51 35.75
C HIS A 129 14.02 8.56 35.07
N ASN A 130 14.51 8.28 33.87
CA ASN A 130 15.35 9.20 33.12
C ASN A 130 14.51 10.19 32.33
N ARG A 131 14.58 11.47 32.73
CA ARG A 131 13.84 12.58 32.07
C ARG A 131 14.76 13.42 31.18
N GLN A 132 16.07 13.18 31.22
CA GLN A 132 17.09 13.93 30.50
C GLN A 132 17.84 12.97 29.57
N TYR A 133 17.18 12.59 28.47
CA TYR A 133 17.77 11.76 27.42
C TYR A 133 17.78 12.48 26.09
N TYR A 134 18.61 12.01 25.18
CA TYR A 134 18.63 12.48 23.80
C TYR A 134 17.57 11.71 23.00
N PRO A 135 16.45 12.34 22.62
CA PRO A 135 15.42 11.67 21.86
C PRO A 135 15.94 11.36 20.45
N MET A 136 15.48 10.25 19.87
CA MET A 136 15.69 9.95 18.46
C MET A 136 15.36 11.16 17.57
N GLN A 137 16.10 11.30 16.48
CA GLN A 137 15.79 12.29 15.46
C GLN A 137 14.38 12.00 14.91
N ALA A 138 13.54 13.03 14.91
CA ALA A 138 12.14 12.92 14.53
C ALA A 138 11.66 14.28 14.03
N SER A 139 10.67 14.26 13.15
CA SER A 139 10.00 15.48 12.70
C SER A 139 9.30 16.20 13.86
N LEU A 140 9.07 17.51 13.70
CA LEU A 140 8.36 18.31 14.71
C LEU A 140 6.96 17.74 15.00
N LYS A 141 6.26 17.28 13.95
CA LYS A 141 4.95 16.63 14.05
C LYS A 141 5.00 15.37 14.91
N GLN A 142 5.94 14.45 14.63
CA GLN A 142 6.11 13.22 15.41
C GLN A 142 6.38 13.53 16.89
N ARG A 143 7.28 14.47 17.18
CA ARG A 143 7.60 14.87 18.57
C ARG A 143 6.37 15.42 19.30
N GLN A 144 5.57 16.25 18.64
CA GLN A 144 4.34 16.79 19.23
C GLN A 144 3.31 15.69 19.49
N SER A 145 3.11 14.79 18.52
CA SER A 145 2.24 13.61 18.64
C SER A 145 2.61 12.74 19.85
N ILE A 146 3.90 12.41 20.01
CA ILE A 146 4.39 11.61 21.14
C ILE A 146 4.21 12.34 22.47
N LYS A 147 4.51 13.64 22.55
CA LYS A 147 4.28 14.41 23.78
C LYS A 147 2.81 14.41 24.20
N GLN A 148 1.89 14.61 23.24
CA GLN A 148 0.45 14.59 23.50
C GLN A 148 -0.05 13.21 23.90
N TRP A 149 0.36 12.16 23.17
CA TRP A 149 0.04 10.78 23.50
C TRP A 149 0.54 10.43 24.90
N PHE A 150 1.82 10.68 25.18
CA PHE A 150 2.44 10.38 26.47
C PHE A 150 1.73 11.12 27.60
N LYS A 151 1.42 12.42 27.46
CA LYS A 151 0.71 13.18 28.50
C LYS A 151 -0.64 12.55 28.91
N LYS A 152 -1.33 11.87 28.00
CA LYS A 152 -2.63 11.23 28.24
C LYS A 152 -2.53 9.85 28.92
N GLN A 153 -1.35 9.24 28.95
CA GLN A 153 -1.18 7.89 29.51
C GLN A 153 -1.15 7.90 31.04
N ASP A 154 -1.80 6.91 31.66
CA ASP A 154 -1.60 6.60 33.08
C ASP A 154 -0.19 6.05 33.30
N LYS A 155 0.63 6.82 34.03
CA LYS A 155 2.03 6.51 34.27
C LYS A 155 2.27 5.30 35.17
N THR A 156 1.27 4.92 35.96
CA THR A 156 1.37 3.78 36.86
C THR A 156 1.24 2.45 36.10
N GLN A 157 0.47 2.43 35.01
CA GLN A 157 0.21 1.22 34.21
C GLN A 157 0.98 1.19 32.88
N LEU A 158 1.48 2.35 32.41
CA LEU A 158 2.07 2.48 31.07
C LEU A 158 3.15 1.46 30.77
N VAL A 159 4.15 1.31 31.66
CA VAL A 159 5.31 0.43 31.41
C VAL A 159 4.89 -1.04 31.37
N GLY A 160 4.07 -1.47 32.34
CA GLY A 160 3.57 -2.85 32.42
C GLY A 160 2.75 -3.21 31.18
N ASN A 161 1.73 -2.41 30.85
CA ASN A 161 0.88 -2.66 29.68
C ASN A 161 1.68 -2.65 28.37
N TRP A 162 2.64 -1.74 28.23
CA TRP A 162 3.51 -1.68 27.05
C TRP A 162 4.34 -2.95 26.90
N PHE A 163 5.01 -3.38 27.98
CA PHE A 163 5.84 -4.58 28.00
C PHE A 163 5.01 -5.84 27.72
N GLU A 164 3.93 -6.07 28.46
CA GLU A 164 3.10 -7.27 28.33
C GLU A 164 2.53 -7.42 26.92
N THR A 165 2.09 -6.32 26.31
CA THR A 165 1.54 -6.33 24.95
C THR A 165 2.61 -6.66 23.91
N LEU A 166 3.80 -6.07 24.02
CA LEU A 166 4.91 -6.38 23.11
C LEU A 166 5.41 -7.80 23.30
N GLN A 167 5.52 -8.27 24.55
CA GLN A 167 5.90 -9.64 24.84
C GLN A 167 4.90 -10.64 24.25
N ALA A 168 3.59 -10.39 24.43
CA ALA A 168 2.54 -11.24 23.87
C ALA A 168 2.55 -11.25 22.33
N PHE A 169 2.81 -10.10 21.69
CA PHE A 169 2.99 -10.03 20.24
C PHE A 169 4.25 -10.79 19.77
N LEU A 170 5.40 -10.54 20.40
CA LEU A 170 6.67 -11.18 20.03
C LEU A 170 6.61 -12.70 20.19
N ALA A 171 5.86 -13.20 21.17
CA ALA A 171 5.61 -14.63 21.35
C ALA A 171 4.81 -15.29 20.21
N THR A 172 4.17 -14.50 19.33
CA THR A 172 3.50 -15.02 18.13
C THR A 172 4.45 -15.19 16.94
N LEU A 173 5.67 -14.64 17.02
CA LEU A 173 6.65 -14.67 15.94
C LEU A 173 7.65 -15.83 16.15
N PRO A 174 8.30 -16.31 15.07
CA PRO A 174 9.47 -17.16 15.21
C PRO A 174 10.54 -16.48 16.08
N GLU A 175 11.20 -17.23 16.95
CA GLU A 175 12.14 -16.69 17.95
C GLU A 175 13.22 -15.79 17.33
N LYS A 176 13.81 -16.21 16.21
CA LYS A 176 14.81 -15.39 15.48
C LYS A 176 14.21 -14.05 15.05
N THR A 177 13.00 -14.04 14.49
CA THR A 177 12.29 -12.84 14.06
C THR A 177 11.97 -11.92 15.24
N ALA A 178 11.48 -12.50 16.35
CA ALA A 178 11.18 -11.75 17.57
C ALA A 178 12.44 -11.07 18.13
N ASN A 179 13.54 -11.82 18.25
CA ASN A 179 14.82 -11.31 18.75
C ASN A 179 15.40 -10.23 17.84
N THR A 180 15.39 -10.43 16.51
CA THR A 180 15.87 -9.41 15.55
C THR A 180 15.03 -8.14 15.62
N LEU A 181 13.70 -8.26 15.76
CA LEU A 181 12.81 -7.10 15.83
C LEU A 181 13.03 -6.32 17.13
N ALA A 182 13.07 -7.01 18.27
CA ALA A 182 13.33 -6.40 19.56
C ALA A 182 14.71 -5.74 19.62
N ALA A 183 15.74 -6.36 19.04
CA ALA A 183 17.07 -5.79 18.93
C ALA A 183 17.13 -4.51 18.08
N SER A 184 16.16 -4.32 17.17
CA SER A 184 16.02 -3.09 16.38
C SER A 184 15.43 -1.92 17.17
N TRP A 185 14.92 -2.14 18.39
CA TRP A 185 14.25 -1.10 19.17
C TRP A 185 15.23 -0.34 20.05
N VAL A 186 15.05 0.97 20.11
CA VAL A 186 15.82 1.84 21.02
C VAL A 186 15.18 1.84 22.41
N GLY A 187 16.02 1.91 23.44
CA GLY A 187 15.60 2.05 24.83
C GLY A 187 16.63 2.79 25.68
N HIS A 188 16.41 2.81 26.98
CA HIS A 188 17.36 3.36 27.94
C HIS A 188 18.71 2.65 27.81
N GLU A 189 19.78 3.43 27.60
CA GLU A 189 21.16 2.97 27.40
C GLU A 189 21.36 1.92 26.29
N THR A 190 20.32 1.61 25.52
CA THR A 190 20.33 0.60 24.47
C THR A 190 20.04 1.27 23.14
N ALA A 191 21.08 1.41 22.32
CA ALA A 191 20.91 1.78 20.92
C ALA A 191 20.25 0.60 20.19
N GLY A 192 19.13 0.85 19.50
CA GLY A 192 18.58 -0.15 18.59
C GLY A 192 19.58 -0.44 17.48
N LEU A 193 19.81 -1.72 17.19
CA LEU A 193 20.77 -2.14 16.19
C LEU A 193 20.31 -1.67 14.80
N ASN A 194 21.26 -1.16 14.01
CA ASN A 194 21.04 -0.90 12.60
C ASN A 194 21.31 -2.16 11.76
N TYR A 195 21.01 -2.09 10.46
CA TYR A 195 21.24 -3.18 9.51
C TYR A 195 22.66 -3.77 9.63
N ASP A 196 23.70 -2.92 9.62
CA ASP A 196 25.11 -3.34 9.65
C ASP A 196 25.54 -4.03 10.96
N GLN A 197 24.79 -3.83 12.04
CA GLN A 197 25.04 -4.41 13.35
C GLN A 197 24.29 -5.74 13.59
N MET A 198 23.38 -6.12 12.70
CA MET A 198 22.57 -7.33 12.84
C MET A 198 23.15 -8.53 12.09
N HIS A 199 22.94 -9.74 12.63
CA HIS A 199 23.28 -10.99 11.96
C HIS A 199 22.17 -11.41 10.96
N LEU A 200 22.03 -10.64 9.89
CA LEU A 200 21.08 -10.88 8.80
C LEU A 200 21.70 -11.77 7.71
N PRO A 201 20.88 -12.38 6.83
CA PRO A 201 21.39 -13.10 5.67
C PRO A 201 22.35 -12.24 4.85
N GLU A 202 23.45 -12.80 4.37
CA GLU A 202 24.53 -12.06 3.69
C GLU A 202 24.06 -11.31 2.43
N ALA A 203 23.08 -11.87 1.72
CA ALA A 203 22.53 -11.26 0.52
C ALA A 203 21.57 -10.09 0.80
N TRP A 204 21.08 -9.93 2.03
CA TRP A 204 20.21 -8.81 2.36
C TRP A 204 20.96 -7.48 2.20
N THR A 205 20.19 -6.43 2.02
CA THR A 205 20.62 -5.04 1.99
C THR A 205 19.83 -4.25 3.05
N ASP A 206 20.20 -2.98 3.23
CA ASP A 206 19.41 -2.04 4.03
C ASP A 206 17.95 -1.97 3.56
N PHE A 207 17.72 -2.12 2.26
CA PHE A 207 16.41 -2.15 1.65
C PHE A 207 15.62 -3.41 2.04
N ASP A 208 16.24 -4.58 2.01
CA ASP A 208 15.62 -5.84 2.46
C ASP A 208 15.18 -5.76 3.91
N PHE A 209 16.07 -5.22 4.75
CA PHE A 209 15.77 -5.02 6.16
C PHE A 209 14.61 -4.04 6.36
N TYR A 210 14.56 -2.94 5.61
CA TYR A 210 13.43 -2.01 5.64
C TYR A 210 12.10 -2.69 5.25
N LEU A 211 12.10 -3.50 4.18
CA LEU A 211 10.91 -4.25 3.75
C LEU A 211 10.47 -5.25 4.81
N TRP A 212 11.42 -5.98 5.42
CA TRP A 212 11.16 -6.89 6.51
C TRP A 212 10.57 -6.18 7.73
N GLN A 213 11.12 -5.02 8.11
CA GLN A 213 10.58 -4.21 9.21
C GLN A 213 9.14 -3.78 8.90
N LEU A 214 8.84 -3.27 7.70
CA LEU A 214 7.48 -2.91 7.33
C LEU A 214 6.50 -4.08 7.51
N ASP A 215 6.89 -5.31 7.17
CA ASP A 215 6.03 -6.47 7.41
C ASP A 215 5.84 -6.75 8.90
N GLN A 216 6.90 -6.69 9.71
CA GLN A 216 6.80 -6.95 11.15
C GLN A 216 5.92 -5.90 11.86
N TYR A 217 6.06 -4.62 11.49
CA TYR A 217 5.22 -3.56 12.04
C TYR A 217 3.78 -3.64 11.52
N THR A 218 3.56 -4.12 10.30
CA THR A 218 2.22 -4.42 9.79
C THR A 218 1.58 -5.56 10.58
N ALA A 219 2.34 -6.62 10.88
CA ALA A 219 1.88 -7.71 11.74
C ALA A 219 1.55 -7.23 13.16
N LEU A 220 2.36 -6.33 13.74
CA LEU A 220 2.05 -5.70 15.02
C LEU A 220 0.73 -4.93 14.97
N LEU A 221 0.51 -4.11 13.95
CA LEU A 221 -0.73 -3.35 13.80
C LEU A 221 -1.96 -4.25 13.67
N ALA A 222 -1.86 -5.32 12.87
CA ALA A 222 -2.91 -6.32 12.74
C ALA A 222 -3.18 -7.07 14.07
N TYR A 223 -2.12 -7.39 14.81
CA TYR A 223 -2.21 -8.00 16.14
C TYR A 223 -2.94 -7.09 17.12
N LEU A 224 -2.55 -5.82 17.19
CA LEU A 224 -3.16 -4.81 18.07
C LEU A 224 -4.66 -4.68 17.77
N GLU A 225 -5.04 -4.62 16.50
CA GLU A 225 -6.44 -4.49 16.10
C GLU A 225 -7.29 -5.71 16.50
N LYS A 226 -6.73 -6.91 16.40
CA LYS A 226 -7.47 -8.16 16.63
C LYS A 226 -7.51 -8.59 18.10
N HIS A 227 -6.47 -8.27 18.87
CA HIS A 227 -6.23 -8.91 20.17
C HIS A 227 -6.14 -7.93 21.35
N VAL A 228 -6.10 -6.62 21.12
CA VAL A 228 -5.79 -5.64 22.18
C VAL A 228 -6.89 -4.57 22.26
N THR A 229 -7.29 -4.21 23.48
CA THR A 229 -8.37 -3.25 23.71
C THR A 229 -7.92 -1.80 23.51
N ILE A 230 -8.89 -0.90 23.30
CA ILE A 230 -8.64 0.51 22.98
C ILE A 230 -7.98 1.30 24.12
N GLU A 231 -8.08 0.83 25.36
CA GLU A 231 -7.44 1.41 26.54
C GLU A 231 -5.93 1.18 26.56
N ASN A 232 -5.42 0.23 25.77
CA ASN A 232 -4.00 -0.10 25.76
C ASN A 232 -3.15 1.05 25.16
N PRO A 233 -2.02 1.43 25.79
CA PRO A 233 -1.17 2.52 25.30
C PRO A 233 -0.67 2.36 23.86
N LEU A 234 -0.40 1.13 23.39
CA LEU A 234 0.02 0.87 22.01
C LEU A 234 -1.11 1.07 21.01
N VAL A 235 -2.33 0.65 21.36
CA VAL A 235 -3.53 0.90 20.53
C VAL A 235 -3.82 2.40 20.46
N GLN A 236 -3.69 3.11 21.57
CA GLN A 236 -3.82 4.57 21.60
C GLN A 236 -2.73 5.28 20.81
N LEU A 237 -1.50 4.75 20.78
CA LEU A 237 -0.42 5.26 19.95
C LEU A 237 -0.74 5.04 18.47
N TYR A 238 -1.19 3.85 18.11
CA TYR A 238 -1.63 3.53 16.77
C TYR A 238 -2.76 4.46 16.30
N ALA A 239 -3.73 4.77 17.17
CA ALA A 239 -4.82 5.70 16.88
C ALA A 239 -4.35 7.13 16.52
N VAL A 240 -3.13 7.54 16.89
CA VAL A 240 -2.54 8.83 16.46
C VAL A 240 -2.30 8.87 14.95
N VAL A 241 -1.95 7.72 14.37
CA VAL A 241 -1.75 7.58 12.92
C VAL A 241 -3.05 7.14 12.26
N GLY A 242 -3.72 6.14 12.84
CA GLY A 242 -4.97 5.57 12.35
C GLY A 242 -4.80 4.61 11.17
N LYS A 243 -5.89 3.95 10.79
CA LYS A 243 -5.97 3.17 9.55
C LYS A 243 -5.73 4.06 8.35
N ARG A 244 -5.24 3.45 7.26
CA ARG A 244 -5.21 4.13 5.97
C ARG A 244 -6.65 4.20 5.45
N THR A 245 -7.07 5.40 5.05
CA THR A 245 -8.32 5.56 4.29
C THR A 245 -8.11 4.98 2.89
N GLN A 246 -9.02 4.12 2.44
CA GLN A 246 -8.91 3.46 1.13
C GLN A 246 -8.88 4.47 -0.03
N PHE A 247 -9.62 5.57 0.09
CA PHE A 247 -9.58 6.71 -0.83
C PHE A 247 -9.85 8.03 -0.09
N PRO A 248 -9.52 9.19 -0.67
CA PRO A 248 -9.73 10.51 -0.06
C PRO A 248 -11.18 10.78 0.34
N ALA A 249 -11.37 11.62 1.38
CA ALA A 249 -12.70 11.95 1.92
C ALA A 249 -13.69 12.49 0.86
N SER A 250 -13.19 13.27 -0.12
CA SER A 250 -14.03 13.73 -1.23
C SER A 250 -14.57 12.58 -2.08
N MET A 251 -13.79 11.53 -2.31
CA MET A 251 -14.25 10.35 -3.04
C MET A 251 -15.27 9.57 -2.21
N GLN A 252 -15.01 9.43 -0.90
CA GLN A 252 -15.94 8.80 0.05
C GLN A 252 -17.32 9.45 0.01
N THR A 253 -17.40 10.78 0.05
CA THR A 253 -18.70 11.48 -0.04
C THR A 253 -19.43 11.20 -1.37
N SER A 254 -18.71 11.11 -2.49
CA SER A 254 -19.32 10.73 -3.79
C SER A 254 -19.83 9.31 -3.77
N PHE A 255 -19.03 8.39 -3.22
CA PHE A 255 -19.35 6.98 -3.15
C PHE A 255 -20.55 6.72 -2.22
N ASP A 256 -20.59 7.34 -1.05
CA ASP A 256 -21.70 7.18 -0.10
C ASP A 256 -23.03 7.64 -0.70
N ALA A 257 -23.03 8.78 -1.40
CA ALA A 257 -24.22 9.31 -2.08
C ALA A 257 -24.69 8.37 -3.22
N ALA A 258 -23.74 7.86 -4.01
CA ALA A 258 -23.99 6.89 -5.06
C ALA A 258 -24.57 5.57 -4.49
N LYS A 259 -23.95 5.04 -3.44
CA LYS A 259 -24.39 3.83 -2.73
C LYS A 259 -25.80 3.98 -2.17
N ALA A 260 -26.18 5.19 -1.74
CA ALA A 260 -27.54 5.53 -1.31
C ALA A 260 -28.57 5.63 -2.46
N GLY A 261 -28.16 5.42 -3.72
CA GLY A 261 -29.04 5.40 -4.89
C GLY A 261 -29.21 6.76 -5.59
N GLN A 262 -28.42 7.77 -5.25
CA GLN A 262 -28.49 9.07 -5.94
C GLN A 262 -27.91 8.98 -7.36
N ALA A 263 -28.54 9.68 -8.31
CA ALA A 263 -28.03 9.77 -9.68
C ALA A 263 -26.70 10.55 -9.72
N LEU A 264 -25.77 10.12 -10.58
CA LEU A 264 -24.42 10.74 -10.65
C LEU A 264 -24.46 12.22 -11.04
N THR A 265 -25.45 12.63 -11.84
CA THR A 265 -25.71 14.03 -12.20
C THR A 265 -26.13 14.87 -11.00
N ASP A 266 -26.96 14.32 -10.11
CA ASP A 266 -27.43 15.01 -8.92
C ASP A 266 -26.29 15.16 -7.91
N ILE A 267 -25.49 14.10 -7.74
CA ILE A 267 -24.27 14.15 -6.92
C ILE A 267 -23.33 15.24 -7.46
N ALA A 268 -23.11 15.29 -8.78
CA ALA A 268 -22.27 16.31 -9.40
C ALA A 268 -22.80 17.73 -9.13
N GLN A 269 -24.12 17.94 -9.23
CA GLN A 269 -24.75 19.23 -8.96
C GLN A 269 -24.66 19.63 -7.49
N THR A 270 -25.08 18.76 -6.56
CA THR A 270 -25.07 19.04 -5.11
C THR A 270 -23.65 19.27 -4.59
N ARG A 271 -22.67 18.54 -5.13
CA ARG A 271 -21.26 18.66 -4.72
C ARG A 271 -20.47 19.70 -5.51
N GLN A 272 -21.09 20.36 -6.51
CA GLN A 272 -20.43 21.31 -7.42
C GLN A 272 -19.19 20.72 -8.12
N LEU A 273 -19.29 19.46 -8.54
CA LEU A 273 -18.24 18.75 -9.28
C LEU A 273 -18.65 18.54 -10.73
N LYS A 274 -17.67 18.32 -11.61
CA LYS A 274 -17.96 17.83 -12.96
C LYS A 274 -18.46 16.38 -12.87
N LEU A 275 -19.40 15.99 -13.73
CA LEU A 275 -19.88 14.60 -13.81
C LEU A 275 -18.73 13.60 -13.97
N GLY A 276 -17.75 13.91 -14.84
CA GLY A 276 -16.56 13.08 -15.02
C GLY A 276 -15.73 12.88 -13.74
N THR A 277 -15.72 13.86 -12.82
CA THR A 277 -15.04 13.73 -11.53
C THR A 277 -15.78 12.78 -10.59
N VAL A 278 -17.11 12.82 -10.57
CA VAL A 278 -17.92 11.87 -9.81
C VAL A 278 -17.76 10.45 -10.35
N GLN A 279 -17.74 10.29 -11.67
CA GLN A 279 -17.46 9.01 -12.33
C GLN A 279 -16.06 8.49 -11.98
N GLU A 280 -15.03 9.33 -12.01
CA GLU A 280 -13.67 8.94 -11.59
C GLU A 280 -13.64 8.49 -10.13
N HIS A 281 -14.31 9.21 -9.21
CA HIS A 281 -14.43 8.77 -7.81
C HIS A 281 -15.03 7.37 -7.69
N LEU A 282 -16.08 7.06 -8.46
CA LEU A 282 -16.69 5.73 -8.43
C LEU A 282 -15.82 4.66 -9.07
N LEU A 283 -15.08 4.97 -10.14
CA LEU A 283 -14.13 4.02 -10.72
C LEU A 283 -13.00 3.69 -9.74
N THR A 284 -12.45 4.70 -9.06
CA THR A 284 -11.47 4.49 -7.99
C THR A 284 -12.07 3.64 -6.85
N ALA A 285 -13.30 3.94 -6.39
CA ALA A 285 -13.97 3.11 -5.39
C ALA A 285 -14.15 1.67 -5.87
N ALA A 286 -14.59 1.46 -7.12
CA ALA A 286 -14.72 0.15 -7.74
C ALA A 286 -13.39 -0.59 -7.90
N ILE A 287 -12.24 0.10 -7.95
CA ILE A 287 -10.90 -0.52 -7.97
C ILE A 287 -10.51 -0.98 -6.57
N TRP A 288 -10.67 -0.13 -5.55
CA TRP A 288 -10.12 -0.38 -4.21
C TRP A 288 -11.03 -1.18 -3.27
N LEU A 289 -12.34 -1.17 -3.47
CA LEU A 289 -13.28 -1.91 -2.63
C LEU A 289 -13.38 -3.38 -3.03
N PRO A 290 -13.62 -4.33 -2.12
CA PRO A 290 -14.07 -5.67 -2.46
C PRO A 290 -15.27 -5.66 -3.42
N ILE A 291 -15.44 -6.71 -4.22
CA ILE A 291 -16.44 -6.75 -5.30
C ILE A 291 -17.87 -6.62 -4.74
N ASP A 292 -18.12 -7.20 -3.56
CA ASP A 292 -19.38 -7.18 -2.83
C ASP A 292 -19.69 -5.83 -2.16
N GLN A 293 -18.69 -4.96 -2.02
CA GLN A 293 -18.82 -3.65 -1.39
C GLN A 293 -19.14 -2.52 -2.38
N PHE A 294 -18.98 -2.75 -3.69
CA PHE A 294 -19.34 -1.79 -4.73
C PHE A 294 -20.67 -2.17 -5.43
N PRO A 295 -21.62 -1.24 -5.62
CA PRO A 295 -22.94 -1.56 -6.17
C PRO A 295 -22.93 -1.67 -7.71
N TYR A 296 -22.25 -2.69 -8.26
CA TYR A 296 -22.12 -2.87 -9.72
C TYR A 296 -23.46 -2.91 -10.45
N GLU A 297 -24.48 -3.57 -9.86
CA GLU A 297 -25.81 -3.72 -10.47
C GLU A 297 -26.58 -2.40 -10.67
N GLN A 298 -26.19 -1.33 -9.96
CA GLN A 298 -26.78 -0.01 -10.19
C GLN A 298 -26.33 0.64 -11.50
N TYR A 299 -25.21 0.18 -12.08
CA TYR A 299 -24.56 0.80 -13.23
C TYR A 299 -24.35 -0.17 -14.40
N LEU A 300 -24.15 -1.46 -14.12
CA LEU A 300 -23.95 -2.53 -15.09
C LEU A 300 -25.17 -3.46 -15.09
N THR A 301 -26.23 -3.05 -15.78
CA THR A 301 -27.41 -3.91 -15.99
C THR A 301 -27.03 -5.18 -16.76
N ASP A 302 -27.86 -6.22 -16.65
CA ASP A 302 -27.62 -7.48 -17.37
C ASP A 302 -27.57 -7.30 -18.89
N ASP A 303 -28.43 -6.43 -19.44
CA ASP A 303 -28.41 -6.08 -20.87
C ASP A 303 -27.09 -5.41 -21.29
N LEU A 304 -26.56 -4.53 -20.43
CA LEU A 304 -25.31 -3.83 -20.69
C LEU A 304 -24.11 -4.78 -20.60
N LYS A 305 -24.09 -5.67 -19.60
CA LYS A 305 -23.09 -6.74 -19.48
C LYS A 305 -23.14 -7.67 -20.69
N ALA A 306 -24.33 -8.08 -21.14
CA ALA A 306 -24.51 -8.92 -22.32
C ALA A 306 -23.99 -8.21 -23.58
N THR A 307 -24.30 -6.92 -23.74
CA THR A 307 -23.80 -6.10 -24.86
C THR A 307 -22.27 -6.03 -24.85
N PHE A 308 -21.66 -5.77 -23.69
CA PHE A 308 -20.20 -5.74 -23.59
C PHE A 308 -19.59 -7.12 -23.82
N ALA A 309 -20.17 -8.21 -23.31
CA ALA A 309 -19.69 -9.56 -23.56
C ALA A 309 -19.74 -9.95 -25.04
N GLN A 310 -20.74 -9.47 -25.80
CA GLN A 310 -20.84 -9.71 -27.24
C GLN A 310 -19.83 -8.88 -28.06
N LYS A 311 -19.52 -7.65 -27.63
CA LYS A 311 -18.65 -6.73 -28.38
C LYS A 311 -17.17 -6.84 -27.99
N LEU A 312 -16.87 -7.17 -26.74
CA LEU A 312 -15.52 -7.27 -26.18
C LEU A 312 -15.13 -8.75 -26.07
N THR A 313 -14.89 -9.38 -27.21
CA THR A 313 -14.67 -10.82 -27.33
C THR A 313 -13.23 -11.26 -27.08
N ASP A 314 -12.29 -10.31 -27.00
CA ASP A 314 -10.89 -10.63 -26.73
C ASP A 314 -10.76 -11.15 -25.28
N PRO A 315 -10.20 -12.35 -25.06
CA PRO A 315 -10.01 -12.86 -23.71
C PRO A 315 -9.02 -12.01 -22.90
N ASP A 316 -8.13 -11.26 -23.55
CA ASP A 316 -7.27 -10.31 -22.86
C ASP A 316 -7.98 -8.95 -22.70
N ILE A 317 -8.42 -8.66 -21.47
CA ILE A 317 -9.01 -7.38 -21.12
C ILE A 317 -8.03 -6.20 -21.41
N ASP A 318 -6.70 -6.42 -21.45
CA ASP A 318 -5.72 -5.36 -21.79
C ASP A 318 -5.80 -4.93 -23.26
N ALA A 319 -6.30 -5.82 -24.12
CA ALA A 319 -6.55 -5.56 -25.54
C ALA A 319 -7.85 -4.78 -25.78
N TRP A 320 -8.75 -4.70 -24.80
CA TRP A 320 -10.03 -4.00 -24.98
C TRP A 320 -9.84 -2.52 -25.31
N ARG A 321 -10.68 -2.02 -26.21
CA ARG A 321 -10.65 -0.62 -26.67
C ARG A 321 -12.04 -0.02 -26.53
N PHE A 322 -12.12 1.16 -25.91
CA PHE A 322 -13.39 1.87 -25.73
C PHE A 322 -14.12 2.11 -27.06
N LYS A 323 -13.38 2.37 -28.14
CA LYS A 323 -13.95 2.57 -29.49
C LYS A 323 -14.80 1.39 -29.98
N THR A 324 -14.57 0.18 -29.49
CA THR A 324 -15.33 -1.02 -29.87
C THR A 324 -16.78 -0.98 -29.38
N VAL A 325 -17.03 -0.30 -28.26
CA VAL A 325 -18.36 -0.25 -27.62
C VAL A 325 -18.99 1.14 -27.62
N ARG A 326 -18.23 2.16 -28.04
CA ARG A 326 -18.69 3.54 -28.11
C ARG A 326 -19.75 3.71 -29.21
N GLU A 327 -20.87 4.29 -28.85
CA GLU A 327 -22.00 4.55 -29.76
C GLU A 327 -22.25 6.05 -29.94
N SER A 328 -21.90 6.88 -28.93
CA SER A 328 -22.15 8.31 -28.95
C SER A 328 -20.99 9.13 -28.34
N ALA A 329 -21.26 10.40 -28.03
CA ALA A 329 -20.34 11.28 -27.30
C ALA A 329 -20.64 11.33 -25.79
N ASP A 330 -21.56 10.49 -25.30
CA ASP A 330 -21.90 10.44 -23.88
C ASP A 330 -20.71 9.96 -23.04
N ILE A 331 -20.36 10.74 -22.02
CA ILE A 331 -19.29 10.43 -21.07
C ILE A 331 -19.61 9.18 -20.24
N GLN A 332 -20.90 8.85 -20.07
CA GLN A 332 -21.35 7.66 -19.35
C GLN A 332 -20.92 6.36 -20.04
N GLU A 333 -20.76 6.35 -21.36
CA GLU A 333 -20.28 5.16 -22.08
C GLU A 333 -18.88 4.76 -21.64
N PHE A 334 -17.98 5.74 -21.43
CA PHE A 334 -16.62 5.43 -20.95
C PHE A 334 -16.62 4.94 -19.51
N PHE A 335 -17.44 5.55 -18.66
CA PHE A 335 -17.62 5.11 -17.27
C PHE A 335 -18.08 3.64 -17.22
N ASN A 336 -19.13 3.30 -17.97
CA ASN A 336 -19.66 1.93 -18.03
C ASN A 336 -18.64 0.94 -18.59
N PHE A 337 -17.95 1.29 -19.69
CA PHE A 337 -16.88 0.47 -20.26
C PHE A 337 -15.78 0.19 -19.23
N ARG A 338 -15.31 1.24 -18.52
CA ARG A 338 -14.24 1.08 -17.53
C ARG A 338 -14.70 0.29 -16.32
N LEU A 339 -15.92 0.54 -15.84
CA LEU A 339 -16.50 -0.17 -14.71
C LEU A 339 -16.67 -1.67 -15.01
N TYR A 340 -17.11 -2.00 -16.23
CA TYR A 340 -17.20 -3.39 -16.70
C TYR A 340 -15.83 -4.07 -16.75
N ALA A 341 -14.81 -3.38 -17.27
CA ALA A 341 -13.44 -3.91 -17.27
C ALA A 341 -12.90 -4.16 -15.85
N ILE A 342 -13.18 -3.27 -14.89
CA ILE A 342 -12.83 -3.46 -13.47
C ILE A 342 -13.55 -4.68 -12.90
N TRP A 343 -14.86 -4.80 -13.14
CA TRP A 343 -15.67 -5.92 -12.66
C TRP A 343 -15.16 -7.26 -13.17
N GLN A 344 -14.89 -7.38 -14.49
CA GLN A 344 -14.35 -8.59 -15.08
C GLN A 344 -12.94 -8.92 -14.55
N THR A 345 -12.07 -7.92 -14.42
CA THR A 345 -10.73 -8.11 -13.84
C THR A 345 -10.82 -8.72 -12.44
N LYS A 346 -11.72 -8.22 -11.59
CA LYS A 346 -11.86 -8.72 -10.22
C LYS A 346 -12.34 -10.16 -10.15
N ARG A 347 -13.27 -10.52 -11.05
CA ARG A 347 -13.75 -11.90 -11.20
C ARG A 347 -12.66 -12.84 -11.69
N GLU A 348 -11.83 -12.42 -12.64
CA GLU A 348 -10.69 -13.21 -13.12
C GLU A 348 -9.64 -13.46 -12.04
N GLN A 349 -9.43 -12.47 -11.16
CA GLN A 349 -8.40 -12.50 -10.12
C GLN A 349 -8.88 -13.13 -8.80
N GLY A 350 -10.16 -13.51 -8.68
CA GLY A 350 -10.71 -14.12 -7.47
C GLY A 350 -10.86 -13.15 -6.29
N TYR A 351 -11.08 -11.86 -6.57
CA TYR A 351 -11.51 -10.91 -5.53
C TYR A 351 -12.99 -11.16 -5.24
N ASP A 352 -13.29 -12.02 -4.26
CA ASP A 352 -14.63 -12.27 -3.72
C ASP A 352 -15.08 -11.19 -2.72
#